data_AF-A0A419J1Q4-F1
#
_entry.id   AF-A0A419J1Q4-F1
#
_cell.length_a   1.000
_cell.length_b   1.000
_cell.length_c   1.000
_cell.angle_alpha   90.00
_cell.angle_beta   90.00
_cell.angle_gamma   90.00
#
_symmetry.space_group_name_H-M   'P 1'
#
loop_
_entity.id
_entity.type
_entity.pdbx_description
1 polymer ?
#
loop_
_entity_poly.entity_id
_entity_poly.type
_entity_poly.pdbx_seq_one_letter_code
_entity_poly.pdbx_strand_id
1 'polypeptide(L)'
;MELLKEIKDRGYPAEYLLARIHGRRLSLIKDWDSLLSGRDIYEYPGPPAHNKPVLMRTQDSAWRQYLKEREWIYHQMNNRLRNIFSPYFMYTELNTLLVCLRYKSSDGSVTDIERILQFSLMSDKLRGLLRAGPDVPAVLDKLGRTDAFMQNNSSGLEQVFLKDGFRGLEQGLADALFKYIISMDMHPVIRDFFAFIADARNIITLQRCMKWDTTTPPFFIRGGNVKETVLTDILRSFNTGPLAALVYRQTGLHIEGPDAARVDNALQRRLTVKIKKWERESPDTGLILNYLWRCAMEAKNLSIIYHGREIDRNTLGEEIVH
;
A
#
# COMPACT_ATOMS: atom_id res chain seq x y z
N MET A 1 -9.69 0.28 16.99
CA MET A 1 -8.48 -0.48 16.59
C MET A 1 -7.23 0.31 16.94
N GLU A 2 -6.48 -0.10 17.97
CA GLU A 2 -5.21 0.52 18.42
C GLU A 2 -3.99 0.14 17.52
N LEU A 3 -4.16 0.23 16.20
CA LEU A 3 -3.04 -0.03 15.28
C LEU A 3 -2.08 1.15 15.24
N LEU A 4 -2.60 2.38 15.27
CA LEU A 4 -1.82 3.60 15.10
C LEU A 4 -1.46 4.22 16.44
N LYS A 5 -0.35 4.95 16.49
CA LYS A 5 0.05 5.76 17.64
C LYS A 5 -0.96 6.88 17.89
N GLU A 6 -1.32 7.06 19.15
CA GLU A 6 -2.10 8.21 19.60
C GLU A 6 -1.18 9.42 19.75
N ILE A 7 -1.57 10.53 19.13
CA ILE A 7 -0.87 11.80 19.26
C ILE A 7 -1.81 12.76 19.97
N LYS A 8 -1.41 13.24 21.17
CA LYS A 8 -2.13 14.30 21.89
C LYS A 8 -2.31 15.49 20.95
N ASP A 9 -3.50 16.09 20.94
CA ASP A 9 -3.90 17.06 19.93
C ASP A 9 -2.96 18.29 19.91
N ARG A 10 -1.97 18.22 19.04
CA ARG A 10 -0.98 19.26 18.72
C ARG A 10 -0.90 19.47 17.21
N GLY A 11 -1.91 18.99 16.47
CA GLY A 11 -1.93 19.10 15.02
C GLY A 11 -2.13 20.54 14.58
N TYR A 12 -1.63 20.88 13.40
CA TYR A 12 -1.82 22.20 12.83
C TYR A 12 -3.21 22.30 12.16
N PRO A 13 -3.71 23.54 11.92
CA PRO A 13 -4.86 23.75 11.05
C PRO A 13 -4.68 23.06 9.69
N ALA A 14 -5.78 22.62 9.07
CA ALA A 14 -5.70 21.86 7.82
C ALA A 14 -5.01 22.67 6.72
N GLU A 15 -5.30 23.96 6.65
CA GLU A 15 -4.77 24.92 5.70
C GLU A 15 -3.24 25.02 5.77
N TYR A 16 -2.67 24.94 6.98
CA TYR A 16 -1.23 24.90 7.17
C TYR A 16 -0.62 23.66 6.52
N LEU A 17 -1.19 22.47 6.78
CA LEU A 17 -0.71 21.23 6.18
C LEU A 17 -0.83 21.27 4.65
N LEU A 18 -1.96 21.74 4.12
CA LEU A 18 -2.18 21.84 2.67
C LEU A 18 -1.14 22.76 2.01
N ALA A 19 -0.88 23.93 2.59
CA ALA A 19 0.15 24.85 2.10
C ALA A 19 1.55 24.22 2.08
N ARG A 20 1.91 23.46 3.13
CA ARG A 20 3.18 22.73 3.18
C ARG A 20 3.25 21.61 2.14
N ILE A 21 2.16 20.87 1.92
CA ILE A 21 2.06 19.84 0.88
C ILE A 21 2.25 20.45 -0.51
N HIS A 22 1.67 21.63 -0.78
CA HIS A 22 1.87 22.34 -2.04
C HIS A 22 3.35 22.64 -2.34
N GLY A 23 4.13 23.02 -1.32
CA GLY A 23 5.57 23.20 -1.48
C GLY A 23 6.31 21.87 -1.68
N ARG A 24 6.04 20.87 -0.84
CA ARG A 24 6.75 19.58 -0.88
C ARG A 24 6.46 18.78 -2.15
N ARG A 25 5.24 18.84 -2.71
CA ARG A 25 4.92 18.11 -3.95
C ARG A 25 5.72 18.59 -5.17
N LEU A 26 6.37 19.76 -5.10
CA LEU A 26 7.26 20.26 -6.15
C LEU A 26 8.59 19.51 -6.18
N SER A 27 9.00 18.86 -5.08
CA SER A 27 10.21 18.05 -5.04
C SER A 27 10.02 16.63 -5.56
N LEU A 28 8.78 16.23 -5.87
CA LEU A 28 8.50 14.92 -6.46
C LEU A 28 8.96 14.88 -7.91
N ILE A 29 9.42 13.72 -8.36
CA ILE A 29 9.87 13.46 -9.73
C ILE A 29 8.69 13.63 -10.67
N LYS A 30 8.87 14.48 -11.69
CA LYS A 30 7.87 14.76 -12.73
C LYS A 30 8.23 14.10 -14.05
N ASP A 31 9.52 14.09 -14.38
CA ASP A 31 10.05 13.60 -15.63
C ASP A 31 10.74 12.25 -15.41
N TRP A 32 9.93 11.19 -15.48
CA TRP A 32 10.40 9.81 -15.37
C TRP A 32 11.13 9.35 -16.63
N ASP A 33 10.79 9.89 -17.80
CA ASP A 33 11.39 9.54 -19.09
C ASP A 33 12.86 9.96 -19.16
N SER A 34 13.17 11.16 -18.65
CA SER A 34 14.54 11.63 -18.49
C SER A 34 15.36 10.71 -17.56
N LEU A 35 14.75 10.22 -16.47
CA LEU A 35 15.42 9.34 -15.51
C LEU A 35 15.62 7.92 -16.08
N LEU A 36 14.72 7.44 -16.93
CA LEU A 36 14.85 6.17 -17.65
C LEU A 36 15.91 6.21 -18.77
N SER A 37 16.01 7.35 -19.45
CA SER A 37 16.90 7.55 -20.61
C SER A 37 18.33 7.98 -20.22
N GLY A 38 18.52 8.42 -18.96
CA GLY A 38 19.81 8.89 -18.43
C GLY A 38 20.85 7.77 -18.25
N ARG A 39 22.14 8.16 -18.27
CA ARG A 39 23.27 7.21 -18.17
C ARG A 39 23.45 6.61 -16.76
N ASP A 40 23.00 7.29 -15.71
CA ASP A 40 22.93 6.71 -14.37
C ASP A 40 21.91 7.44 -13.49
N ILE A 41 21.15 6.70 -12.68
CA ILE A 41 20.19 7.23 -11.70
C ILE A 41 20.92 8.08 -10.64
N TYR A 42 22.19 7.74 -10.37
CA TYR A 42 23.04 8.47 -9.43
C TYR A 42 23.46 9.86 -9.94
N GLU A 43 23.37 10.09 -11.25
CA GLU A 43 23.71 11.36 -11.88
C GLU A 43 22.48 12.27 -12.04
N TYR A 44 21.27 11.80 -11.71
CA TYR A 44 20.07 12.61 -11.82
C TYR A 44 20.12 13.78 -10.82
N PRO A 45 20.23 15.03 -11.29
CA PRO A 45 20.19 16.18 -10.41
C PRO A 45 18.74 16.31 -9.93
N GLY A 46 18.47 15.90 -8.70
CA GLY A 46 17.17 16.07 -8.08
C GLY A 46 16.68 17.52 -8.18
N PRO A 47 15.36 17.78 -8.12
CA PRO A 47 14.82 19.11 -8.30
C PRO A 47 15.46 20.12 -7.32
N PRO A 48 15.82 21.33 -7.79
CA PRO A 48 16.63 22.31 -7.05
C PRO A 48 15.95 22.89 -5.80
N ALA A 49 14.67 22.58 -5.58
CA ALA A 49 13.85 23.28 -4.58
C ALA A 49 14.18 22.91 -3.14
N HIS A 50 14.75 21.73 -2.85
CA HIS A 50 15.14 21.32 -1.50
C HIS A 50 16.54 20.71 -1.54
N ASN A 51 17.52 21.34 -0.87
CA ASN A 51 18.91 20.90 -0.65
C ASN A 51 19.00 19.51 0.00
N LYS A 52 18.59 18.48 -0.72
CA LYS A 52 18.81 17.09 -0.38
C LYS A 52 19.33 16.42 -1.64
N PRO A 53 20.65 16.50 -1.89
CA PRO A 53 21.34 15.45 -2.61
C PRO A 53 21.32 14.19 -1.73
N VAL A 54 20.12 13.65 -1.47
CA VAL A 54 19.97 12.29 -0.95
C VAL A 54 19.94 11.38 -2.17
N LEU A 55 21.05 11.42 -2.89
CA LEU A 55 21.84 10.25 -3.21
C LEU A 55 21.09 8.97 -2.86
N MET A 56 20.49 8.37 -3.88
CA MET A 56 19.92 7.02 -3.91
C MET A 56 21.00 5.95 -3.68
N ARG A 57 21.94 6.16 -2.75
CA ARG A 57 23.12 5.33 -2.49
C ARG A 57 22.77 3.89 -2.13
N THR A 58 21.54 3.62 -1.70
CA THR A 58 21.10 2.30 -1.28
C THR A 58 19.65 2.05 -1.69
N GLN A 59 19.32 0.82 -2.09
CA GLN A 59 17.98 0.31 -2.36
C GLN A 59 16.89 0.83 -1.39
N ASP A 60 17.19 0.89 -0.09
CA ASP A 60 16.21 1.25 0.94
C ASP A 60 15.91 2.75 1.05
N SER A 61 16.68 3.62 0.37
CA SER A 61 16.59 5.06 0.62
C SER A 61 15.25 5.65 0.16
N ALA A 62 14.72 5.18 -0.97
CA ALA A 62 13.45 5.65 -1.53
C ALA A 62 12.28 5.26 -0.60
N TRP A 63 12.23 4.00 -0.17
CA TRP A 63 11.22 3.53 0.79
C TRP A 63 11.32 4.25 2.13
N ARG A 64 12.52 4.45 2.67
CA ARG A 64 12.69 5.23 3.92
C ARG A 64 12.23 6.68 3.76
N GLN A 65 12.49 7.31 2.62
CA GLN A 65 12.04 8.66 2.36
C GLN A 65 10.50 8.72 2.30
N TYR A 66 9.85 7.76 1.64
CA TYR A 66 8.39 7.63 1.68
C TYR A 66 7.86 7.47 3.11
N LEU A 67 8.45 6.58 3.92
CA LEU A 67 8.02 6.39 5.31
C LEU A 67 8.18 7.67 6.15
N LYS A 68 9.29 8.41 5.97
CA LYS A 68 9.51 9.72 6.61
C LYS A 68 8.45 10.75 6.21
N GLU A 69 8.12 10.84 4.92
CA GLU A 69 7.08 11.76 4.45
C GLU A 69 5.71 11.39 5.01
N ARG A 70 5.36 10.10 4.99
CA ARG A 70 4.13 9.57 5.58
C ARG A 70 4.04 9.93 7.07
N GLU A 71 5.14 9.72 7.79
CA GLU A 71 5.20 10.06 9.21
C GLU A 71 5.07 11.55 9.46
N TRP A 72 5.78 12.38 8.68
CA TRP A 72 5.69 13.82 8.80
C TRP A 72 4.25 14.31 8.63
N ILE A 73 3.55 13.85 7.58
CA ILE A 73 2.14 14.21 7.33
C ILE A 73 1.26 13.83 8.52
N TYR A 74 1.35 12.58 9.02
CA TYR A 74 0.52 12.12 10.13
C TYR A 74 0.67 12.99 11.39
N HIS A 75 1.90 13.44 11.69
CA HIS A 75 2.14 14.34 12.81
C HIS A 75 1.63 15.77 12.58
N GLN A 76 1.57 16.23 11.33
CA GLN A 76 1.03 17.56 11.02
C GLN A 76 -0.50 17.60 11.08
N MET A 77 -1.18 16.47 10.87
CA MET A 77 -2.65 16.40 10.88
C MET A 77 -3.23 16.78 12.26
N ASN A 78 -4.34 17.50 12.27
CA ASN A 78 -5.22 17.61 13.44
C ASN A 78 -6.08 16.35 13.60
N ASN A 79 -6.83 16.29 14.71
CA ASN A 79 -7.70 15.13 15.01
C ASN A 79 -8.73 14.84 13.92
N ARG A 80 -9.34 15.86 13.31
CA ARG A 80 -10.29 15.68 12.21
C ARG A 80 -9.64 14.98 11.02
N LEU A 81 -8.48 15.46 10.57
CA LEU A 81 -7.76 14.84 9.45
C LEU A 81 -7.25 13.44 9.80
N ARG A 82 -6.76 13.23 11.02
CA ARG A 82 -6.36 11.89 11.49
C ARG A 82 -7.54 10.92 11.45
N ASN A 83 -8.73 11.33 11.85
CA ASN A 83 -9.92 10.48 11.78
C ASN A 83 -10.28 10.12 10.34
N ILE A 84 -10.24 11.11 9.42
CA ILE A 84 -10.50 10.88 7.99
C ILE A 84 -9.48 9.90 7.38
N PHE A 85 -8.19 10.08 7.67
CA PHE A 85 -7.11 9.30 7.07
C PHE A 85 -6.70 8.06 7.87
N SER A 86 -7.31 7.80 9.02
CA SER A 86 -7.02 6.62 9.85
C SER A 86 -7.05 5.32 9.04
N PRO A 87 -8.07 5.07 8.17
CA PRO A 87 -8.08 3.88 7.32
C PRO A 87 -6.85 3.76 6.40
N TYR A 88 -6.41 4.88 5.81
CA TYR A 88 -5.23 4.91 4.94
C TYR A 88 -3.97 4.51 5.70
N PHE A 89 -3.72 5.14 6.85
CA PHE A 89 -2.52 4.83 7.62
C PHE A 89 -2.53 3.40 8.16
N MET A 90 -3.68 2.90 8.63
CA MET A 90 -3.83 1.50 9.04
C MET A 90 -3.48 0.53 7.90
N TYR A 91 -4.00 0.79 6.70
CA TYR A 91 -3.66 0.02 5.50
C TYR A 91 -2.18 0.04 5.17
N THR A 92 -1.53 1.19 5.27
CA THR A 92 -0.10 1.26 4.98
C THR A 92 0.79 0.62 6.05
N GLU A 93 0.38 0.66 7.32
CA GLU A 93 1.10 0.00 8.42
C GLU A 93 0.93 -1.52 8.40
N LEU A 94 -0.17 -2.05 7.83
CA LEU A 94 -0.30 -3.49 7.62
C LEU A 94 0.88 -4.06 6.79
N ASN A 95 1.29 -3.37 5.74
CA ASN A 95 2.47 -3.79 4.96
C ASN A 95 3.75 -3.77 5.79
N THR A 96 3.93 -2.74 6.63
CA THR A 96 5.07 -2.65 7.55
C THR A 96 5.06 -3.82 8.54
N LEU A 97 3.89 -4.19 9.08
CA LEU A 97 3.73 -5.32 9.99
C LEU A 97 4.14 -6.63 9.31
N LEU A 98 3.62 -6.89 8.10
CA LEU A 98 3.93 -8.09 7.33
C LEU A 98 5.41 -8.20 7.01
N VAL A 99 6.05 -7.10 6.62
CA VAL A 99 7.50 -7.06 6.38
C VAL A 99 8.27 -7.39 7.65
N CYS A 100 7.94 -6.79 8.79
CA CYS A 100 8.60 -7.11 10.06
C CYS A 100 8.45 -8.59 10.44
N LEU A 101 7.27 -9.17 10.25
CA LEU A 101 7.03 -10.60 10.52
C LEU A 101 7.84 -11.50 9.58
N ARG A 102 7.97 -11.14 8.29
CA ARG A 102 8.84 -11.86 7.35
C ARG A 102 10.31 -11.82 7.76
N TYR A 103 10.82 -10.65 8.14
CA TYR A 103 12.19 -10.52 8.65
C TYR A 103 12.41 -11.42 9.88
N LYS A 104 11.43 -11.50 10.78
CA LYS A 104 11.51 -12.41 11.94
C LYS A 104 11.58 -13.89 11.55
N SER A 105 10.88 -14.29 10.50
CA SER A 105 10.89 -15.70 10.06
C SER A 105 12.18 -16.10 9.33
N SER A 106 12.97 -15.15 8.84
CA SER A 106 14.18 -15.41 8.06
C SER A 106 15.46 -15.16 8.87
N ASP A 107 15.39 -15.26 10.20
CA ASP A 107 16.49 -14.93 11.13
C ASP A 107 17.07 -13.52 10.91
N GLY A 108 16.23 -12.58 10.44
CA GLY A 108 16.62 -11.20 10.21
C GLY A 108 17.06 -10.55 11.52
N SER A 109 18.07 -9.68 11.44
CA SER A 109 18.59 -8.99 12.62
C SER A 109 17.51 -8.08 13.23
N VAL A 110 17.46 -8.02 14.57
CA VAL A 110 16.66 -7.03 15.31
C VAL A 110 16.94 -5.61 14.81
N THR A 111 18.17 -5.33 14.37
CA THR A 111 18.55 -4.03 13.80
C THR A 111 17.80 -3.69 12.51
N ASP A 112 17.45 -4.69 11.68
CA ASP A 112 16.70 -4.47 10.45
C ASP A 112 15.23 -4.16 10.74
N ILE A 113 14.66 -4.84 11.74
CA ILE A 113 13.29 -4.56 12.22
C ILE A 113 13.24 -3.14 12.80
N GLU A 114 14.22 -2.73 13.62
CA GLU A 114 14.30 -1.36 14.15
C GLU A 114 14.34 -0.31 13.03
N ARG A 115 15.14 -0.57 12.00
CA ARG A 115 15.30 0.32 10.86
C ARG A 115 14.00 0.52 10.08
N ILE A 116 13.17 -0.52 10.00
CA ILE A 116 11.84 -0.47 9.37
C ILE A 116 10.83 0.25 10.29
N LEU A 117 10.87 -0.06 11.59
CA LEU A 117 9.97 0.53 12.58
C LEU A 117 10.28 1.99 12.93
N GLN A 118 11.47 2.50 12.57
CA GLN A 118 11.92 3.86 12.86
C GLN A 118 10.89 4.93 12.49
N PHE A 119 10.22 4.77 11.35
CA PHE A 119 9.23 5.71 10.82
C PHE A 119 7.81 5.14 10.82
N SER A 120 7.60 4.01 11.51
CA SER A 120 6.28 3.38 11.61
C SER A 120 5.34 4.21 12.49
N LEU A 121 4.09 4.28 12.06
CA LEU A 121 2.98 4.86 12.80
C LEU A 121 2.30 3.87 13.73
N MET A 122 2.80 2.65 13.83
CA MET A 122 2.25 1.66 14.76
C MET A 122 2.31 2.14 16.20
N SER A 123 1.33 1.70 17.00
CA SER A 123 1.31 1.94 18.44
C SER A 123 2.53 1.34 19.15
N ASP A 124 2.96 1.96 20.24
CA ASP A 124 4.12 1.54 21.03
C ASP A 124 4.02 0.10 21.50
N LYS A 125 2.80 -0.34 21.83
CA LYS A 125 2.48 -1.72 22.19
C LYS A 125 2.84 -2.68 21.06
N LEU A 126 2.41 -2.41 19.83
CA LEU A 126 2.70 -3.25 18.66
C LEU A 126 4.19 -3.24 18.29
N ARG A 127 4.84 -2.07 18.37
CA ARG A 127 6.29 -1.97 18.16
C ARG A 127 7.06 -2.79 19.19
N GLY A 128 6.66 -2.74 20.47
CA GLY A 128 7.21 -3.56 21.54
C GLY A 128 7.07 -5.06 21.29
N LEU A 129 5.91 -5.52 20.79
CA LEU A 129 5.69 -6.92 20.42
C LEU A 129 6.62 -7.38 19.30
N LEU A 130 6.78 -6.56 18.25
CA LEU A 130 7.69 -6.86 17.14
C LEU A 130 9.16 -6.86 17.55
N ARG A 131 9.53 -6.16 18.62
CA ARG A 131 10.90 -6.13 19.16
C ARG A 131 11.22 -7.33 20.03
N ALA A 132 10.31 -7.70 20.93
CA ALA A 132 10.58 -8.61 22.03
C ALA A 132 10.34 -10.10 21.71
N GLY A 133 9.55 -10.43 20.69
CA GLY A 133 9.21 -11.83 20.39
C GLY A 133 10.35 -12.59 19.71
N PRO A 134 10.75 -13.80 20.18
CA PRO A 134 11.81 -14.57 19.54
C PRO A 134 11.38 -15.14 18.18
N ASP A 135 10.12 -15.54 18.04
CA ASP A 135 9.57 -16.23 16.88
C ASP A 135 8.22 -15.65 16.41
N VAL A 136 7.86 -15.90 15.16
CA VAL A 136 6.63 -15.36 14.52
C VAL A 136 5.34 -15.85 15.20
N PRO A 137 5.18 -17.15 15.52
CA PRO A 137 3.98 -17.66 16.21
C PRO A 137 3.67 -16.92 17.52
N ALA A 138 4.66 -16.73 18.40
CA ALA A 138 4.45 -16.02 19.67
C ALA A 138 4.06 -14.55 19.49
N VAL A 139 4.57 -13.89 18.44
CA VAL A 139 4.14 -12.52 18.08
C VAL A 139 2.69 -12.54 17.59
N LEU A 140 2.31 -13.51 16.75
CA LEU A 140 0.96 -13.62 16.21
C LEU A 140 -0.09 -13.93 17.27
N ASP A 141 0.21 -14.79 18.24
CA ASP A 141 -0.67 -15.06 19.38
C ASP A 141 -0.94 -13.78 20.19
N LYS A 142 0.11 -13.02 20.51
CA LYS A 142 -0.01 -11.74 21.24
C LYS A 142 -0.74 -10.67 20.42
N LEU A 143 -0.51 -10.60 19.11
CA LEU A 143 -1.23 -9.72 18.20
C LEU A 143 -2.73 -10.08 18.15
N GLY A 144 -3.03 -11.37 18.08
CA GLY A 144 -4.39 -11.89 18.08
C GLY A 144 -5.18 -11.52 19.34
N ARG A 145 -4.50 -11.37 20.48
CA ARG A 145 -5.10 -10.94 21.75
C ARG A 145 -5.23 -9.43 21.93
N THR A 146 -4.78 -8.62 20.97
CA THR A 146 -4.82 -7.16 21.07
C THR A 146 -6.12 -6.60 20.48
N ASP A 147 -6.74 -5.61 21.14
CA ASP A 147 -7.98 -4.93 20.70
C ASP A 147 -7.90 -4.33 19.29
N ALA A 148 -6.69 -4.14 18.77
CA ALA A 148 -6.44 -3.73 17.40
C ALA A 148 -6.97 -4.72 16.35
N PHE A 149 -7.07 -6.01 16.65
CA PHE A 149 -7.52 -7.04 15.69
C PHE A 149 -8.76 -7.83 16.17
N MET A 150 -9.26 -7.53 17.38
CA MET A 150 -10.29 -8.29 18.09
C MET A 150 -11.72 -7.72 17.93
N GLN A 151 -12.27 -7.75 16.72
CA GLN A 151 -13.74 -7.63 16.55
C GLN A 151 -14.35 -8.78 15.73
N ASN A 152 -13.79 -10.00 15.82
CA ASN A 152 -14.46 -11.32 15.60
C ASN A 152 -13.57 -12.41 14.93
N ASN A 153 -12.29 -12.16 14.62
CA ASN A 153 -11.51 -13.10 13.77
C ASN A 153 -10.10 -13.48 14.27
N SER A 154 -9.71 -13.10 15.49
CA SER A 154 -8.31 -13.22 15.93
C SER A 154 -7.99 -14.42 16.81
N SER A 155 -8.95 -15.29 17.11
CA SER A 155 -8.65 -16.66 17.56
C SER A 155 -8.17 -17.49 16.36
N GLY A 156 -6.93 -17.26 15.93
CA GLY A 156 -6.29 -18.14 14.94
C GLY A 156 -5.25 -17.54 14.00
N LEU A 157 -4.75 -16.31 14.15
CA LEU A 157 -3.68 -15.80 13.26
C LEU A 157 -2.43 -16.70 13.27
N GLU A 158 -2.08 -17.19 14.45
CA GLU A 158 -1.05 -18.22 14.63
C GLU A 158 -1.41 -19.50 13.87
N GLN A 159 -2.63 -20.01 14.04
CA GLN A 159 -3.09 -21.25 13.38
C GLN A 159 -3.11 -21.11 11.86
N VAL A 160 -3.55 -19.95 11.34
CA VAL A 160 -3.53 -19.62 9.92
C VAL A 160 -2.09 -19.58 9.40
N PHE A 161 -1.16 -19.00 10.17
CA PHE A 161 0.25 -19.01 9.80
C PHE A 161 0.85 -20.43 9.80
N LEU A 162 0.55 -21.24 10.82
CA LEU A 162 1.02 -22.63 10.90
C LEU A 162 0.46 -23.52 9.78
N LYS A 163 -0.78 -23.27 9.34
CA LYS A 163 -1.46 -24.04 8.31
C LYS A 163 -1.12 -23.59 6.88
N ASP A 164 -1.23 -22.28 6.63
CA ASP A 164 -1.24 -21.68 5.29
C ASP A 164 -0.03 -20.74 5.07
N GLY A 165 0.90 -20.67 6.03
CA GLY A 165 2.10 -19.86 5.98
C GLY A 165 1.84 -18.35 5.91
N PHE A 166 2.83 -17.61 5.41
CA PHE A 166 2.71 -16.16 5.21
C PHE A 166 1.58 -15.79 4.25
N ARG A 167 1.27 -16.62 3.26
CA ARG A 167 0.19 -16.34 2.31
C ARG A 167 -1.15 -16.26 3.03
N GLY A 168 -1.46 -17.27 3.86
CA GLY A 168 -2.71 -17.27 4.64
C GLY A 168 -2.74 -16.11 5.64
N LEU A 169 -1.61 -15.83 6.29
CA LEU A 169 -1.49 -14.72 7.24
C LEU A 169 -1.76 -13.35 6.59
N GLU A 170 -1.13 -13.08 5.44
CA GLU A 170 -1.34 -11.85 4.67
C GLU A 170 -2.80 -11.66 4.28
N GLN A 171 -3.42 -12.73 3.80
CA GLN A 171 -4.82 -12.73 3.41
C GLN A 171 -5.75 -12.50 4.61
N GLY A 172 -5.52 -13.21 5.72
CA GLY A 172 -6.31 -13.08 6.94
C GLY A 172 -6.22 -11.68 7.56
N LEU A 173 -5.01 -11.11 7.64
CA LEU A 173 -4.82 -9.75 8.14
C LEU A 173 -5.41 -8.70 7.21
N ALA A 174 -5.26 -8.85 5.89
CA ALA A 174 -5.88 -7.97 4.92
C ALA A 174 -7.41 -8.01 5.03
N ASP A 175 -8.01 -9.19 5.07
CA ASP A 175 -9.46 -9.35 5.21
C ASP A 175 -9.98 -8.71 6.51
N ALA A 176 -9.33 -8.99 7.64
CA ALA A 176 -9.70 -8.40 8.93
C ALA A 176 -9.63 -6.86 8.89
N LEU A 177 -8.56 -6.31 8.31
CA LEU A 177 -8.42 -4.87 8.17
C LEU A 177 -9.50 -4.28 7.25
N PHE A 178 -9.77 -4.87 6.09
CA PHE A 178 -10.77 -4.35 5.16
C PHE A 178 -12.17 -4.41 5.76
N LYS A 179 -12.52 -5.50 6.45
CA LYS A 179 -13.78 -5.61 7.20
C LYS A 179 -13.93 -4.47 8.21
N TYR A 180 -12.87 -4.19 8.97
CA TYR A 180 -12.85 -3.06 9.90
C TYR A 180 -13.02 -1.72 9.17
N ILE A 181 -12.21 -1.44 8.14
CA ILE A 181 -12.27 -0.19 7.37
C ILE A 181 -13.67 0.04 6.78
N ILE A 182 -14.30 -0.99 6.22
CA ILE A 182 -15.63 -0.90 5.60
C ILE A 182 -16.72 -0.59 6.64
N SER A 183 -16.54 -1.02 7.89
CA SER A 183 -17.47 -0.71 8.98
C SER A 183 -17.38 0.74 9.48
N MET A 184 -16.32 1.46 9.10
CA MET A 184 -16.12 2.85 9.51
C MET A 184 -16.99 3.80 8.69
N ASP A 185 -17.47 4.86 9.34
CA ASP A 185 -18.04 6.01 8.64
C ASP A 185 -16.91 6.81 7.98
N MET A 186 -16.68 6.54 6.70
CA MET A 186 -15.56 7.10 5.94
C MET A 186 -15.97 8.32 5.14
N HIS A 187 -15.06 9.31 5.09
CA HIS A 187 -15.14 10.39 4.13
C HIS A 187 -15.25 9.84 2.68
N PRO A 188 -16.11 10.41 1.81
CA PRO A 188 -16.39 9.85 0.48
C PRO A 188 -15.14 9.51 -0.35
N VAL A 189 -14.17 10.42 -0.41
CA VAL A 189 -12.89 10.20 -1.12
C VAL A 189 -12.11 8.98 -0.60
N ILE A 190 -12.09 8.78 0.72
CA ILE A 190 -11.37 7.64 1.33
C ILE A 190 -12.13 6.34 1.07
N ARG A 191 -13.47 6.37 1.16
CA ARG A 191 -14.32 5.24 0.80
C ARG A 191 -14.11 4.82 -0.65
N ASP A 192 -14.14 5.76 -1.59
CA ASP A 192 -13.99 5.47 -3.02
C ASP A 192 -12.58 4.96 -3.35
N PHE A 193 -11.55 5.47 -2.65
CA PHE A 193 -10.19 4.93 -2.70
C PHE A 193 -10.16 3.46 -2.26
N PHE A 194 -10.70 3.13 -1.08
CA PHE A 194 -10.68 1.75 -0.58
C PHE A 194 -11.55 0.79 -1.38
N ALA A 195 -12.68 1.25 -1.91
CA ALA A 195 -13.51 0.46 -2.82
C ALA A 195 -12.72 0.08 -4.08
N PHE A 196 -11.94 1.01 -4.64
CA PHE A 196 -11.07 0.71 -5.77
C PHE A 196 -9.94 -0.26 -5.41
N ILE A 197 -9.29 -0.07 -4.25
CA ILE A 197 -8.23 -0.99 -3.80
C ILE A 197 -8.78 -2.41 -3.61
N ALA A 198 -9.98 -2.56 -3.03
CA ALA A 198 -10.63 -3.86 -2.88
C ALA A 198 -10.89 -4.52 -4.24
N ASP A 199 -11.47 -3.78 -5.19
CA ASP A 199 -11.71 -4.26 -6.56
C ASP A 199 -10.40 -4.69 -7.24
N ALA A 200 -9.36 -3.86 -7.18
CA ALA A 200 -8.07 -4.13 -7.79
C ALA A 200 -7.41 -5.39 -7.22
N ARG A 201 -7.43 -5.55 -5.88
CA ARG A 201 -6.90 -6.76 -5.22
C ARG A 201 -7.68 -8.01 -5.59
N ASN A 202 -9.00 -7.92 -5.70
CA ASN A 202 -9.84 -9.04 -6.12
C ASN A 202 -9.55 -9.47 -7.56
N ILE A 203 -9.38 -8.51 -8.47
CA ILE A 203 -9.03 -8.78 -9.88
C ILE A 203 -7.67 -9.47 -9.97
N ILE A 204 -6.64 -8.97 -9.29
CA ILE A 204 -5.30 -9.57 -9.27
C ILE A 204 -5.36 -10.99 -8.67
N THR A 205 -6.12 -11.17 -7.59
CA THR A 205 -6.28 -12.47 -6.93
C THR A 205 -6.94 -13.47 -7.86
N LEU A 206 -8.02 -13.08 -8.53
CA LEU A 206 -8.73 -13.89 -9.52
C LEU A 206 -7.80 -14.32 -10.66
N GLN A 207 -7.03 -13.39 -11.21
CA GLN A 207 -6.07 -13.67 -12.27
C GLN A 207 -4.99 -14.67 -11.83
N ARG A 208 -4.45 -14.52 -10.61
CA ARG A 208 -3.46 -15.46 -10.05
C ARG A 208 -4.06 -16.86 -9.86
N CYS A 209 -5.28 -16.96 -9.32
CA CYS A 209 -5.96 -18.24 -9.14
C CYS A 209 -6.23 -18.95 -10.48
N MET A 210 -6.67 -18.21 -11.50
CA MET A 210 -6.88 -18.76 -12.85
C MET A 210 -5.57 -19.18 -13.51
N LYS A 211 -4.48 -18.43 -13.31
CA LYS A 211 -3.15 -18.78 -13.87
C LYS A 211 -2.57 -20.06 -13.26
N TRP A 212 -2.85 -20.33 -12.00
CA TRP A 212 -2.28 -21.46 -11.26
C TRP A 212 -3.26 -22.61 -11.02
N ASP A 213 -4.40 -22.60 -11.73
CA ASP A 213 -5.45 -23.62 -11.63
C ASP A 213 -5.78 -24.00 -10.17
N THR A 214 -5.90 -22.98 -9.31
CA THR A 214 -6.10 -23.22 -7.88
C THR A 214 -7.55 -23.65 -7.64
N THR A 215 -7.72 -24.91 -7.22
CA THR A 215 -9.04 -25.51 -6.95
C THR A 215 -9.75 -24.94 -5.72
N THR A 216 -8.98 -24.34 -4.80
CA THR A 216 -9.54 -23.69 -3.61
C THR A 216 -9.93 -22.24 -3.94
N PRO A 217 -11.21 -21.85 -3.78
CA PRO A 217 -11.64 -20.49 -4.06
C PRO A 217 -10.93 -19.50 -3.13
N PRO A 218 -10.39 -18.38 -3.64
CA PRO A 218 -9.77 -17.37 -2.80
C PRO A 218 -10.85 -16.62 -2.01
N PHE A 219 -10.46 -16.09 -0.85
CA PHE A 219 -11.28 -15.09 -0.19
C PHE A 219 -11.21 -13.77 -0.96
N PHE A 220 -12.37 -13.29 -1.40
CA PHE A 220 -12.51 -11.97 -2.01
C PHE A 220 -12.79 -10.92 -0.93
N ILE A 221 -12.10 -9.78 -1.07
CA ILE A 221 -12.26 -8.62 -0.20
C ILE A 221 -13.62 -7.97 -0.49
N ARG A 222 -14.41 -7.74 0.56
CA ARG A 222 -15.70 -7.03 0.44
C ARG A 222 -15.51 -5.51 0.33
N GLY A 223 -16.59 -4.77 0.09
CA GLY A 223 -16.57 -3.29 0.07
C GLY A 223 -16.07 -2.65 -1.23
N GLY A 224 -15.71 -3.45 -2.23
CA GLY A 224 -15.51 -2.99 -3.59
C GLY A 224 -16.83 -2.77 -4.35
N ASN A 225 -16.73 -2.34 -5.60
CA ASN A 225 -17.88 -2.19 -6.50
C ASN A 225 -18.19 -3.49 -7.27
N VAL A 226 -17.25 -4.45 -7.29
CA VAL A 226 -17.43 -5.74 -7.94
C VAL A 226 -18.04 -6.72 -6.94
N LYS A 227 -19.20 -7.28 -7.29
CA LYS A 227 -19.90 -8.26 -6.46
C LYS A 227 -19.11 -9.57 -6.38
N GLU A 228 -19.10 -10.17 -5.20
CA GLU A 228 -18.43 -11.46 -4.92
C GLU A 228 -18.97 -12.60 -5.81
N THR A 229 -20.27 -12.58 -6.13
CA THR A 229 -20.90 -13.56 -7.03
C THR A 229 -20.28 -13.51 -8.42
N VAL A 230 -20.06 -12.30 -8.97
CA VAL A 230 -19.43 -12.12 -10.29
C VAL A 230 -18.00 -12.69 -10.28
N LEU A 231 -17.22 -12.40 -9.25
CA LEU A 231 -15.84 -12.92 -9.13
C LEU A 231 -15.82 -14.45 -9.04
N THR A 232 -16.76 -15.02 -8.30
CA THR A 232 -16.89 -16.48 -8.12
C THR A 232 -17.32 -17.17 -9.42
N ASP A 233 -18.25 -16.57 -10.17
CA ASP A 233 -18.71 -17.11 -11.46
C ASP A 233 -17.61 -17.10 -12.52
N ILE A 234 -16.78 -16.04 -12.55
CA ILE A 234 -15.61 -15.98 -13.43
C ILE A 234 -14.61 -17.09 -13.07
N LEU A 235 -14.33 -17.28 -11.78
CA LEU A 235 -13.41 -18.32 -11.33
C LEU A 235 -13.91 -19.72 -11.67
N ARG A 236 -15.20 -20.01 -11.41
CA ARG A 236 -15.81 -21.32 -11.69
C ARG A 236 -15.84 -21.67 -13.17
N SER A 237 -16.11 -20.69 -14.02
CA SER A 237 -16.19 -20.90 -15.47
C SER A 237 -14.82 -20.95 -16.15
N PHE A 238 -13.74 -20.58 -15.44
CA PHE A 238 -12.39 -20.38 -15.99
C PHE A 238 -12.38 -19.51 -17.26
N ASN A 239 -13.39 -18.66 -17.43
CA ASN A 239 -13.57 -17.87 -18.64
C ASN A 239 -12.75 -16.57 -18.56
N THR A 240 -11.73 -16.45 -19.40
CA THR A 240 -10.84 -15.29 -19.45
C THR A 240 -11.51 -14.05 -20.04
N GLY A 241 -12.58 -14.20 -20.82
CA GLY A 241 -13.32 -13.09 -21.44
C GLY A 241 -13.97 -12.14 -20.40
N PRO A 242 -14.79 -12.64 -19.48
CA PRO A 242 -15.35 -11.86 -18.37
C PRO A 242 -14.29 -11.19 -17.49
N LEU A 243 -13.15 -11.85 -17.23
CA LEU A 243 -12.03 -11.25 -16.51
C LEU A 243 -11.44 -10.07 -17.29
N ALA A 244 -11.19 -10.24 -18.60
CA ALA A 244 -10.67 -9.18 -19.46
C ALA A 244 -11.65 -8.00 -19.54
N ALA A 245 -12.96 -8.26 -19.62
CA ALA A 245 -13.99 -7.22 -19.57
C ALA A 245 -14.00 -6.46 -18.23
N LEU A 246 -13.77 -7.16 -17.11
CA LEU A 246 -13.67 -6.56 -15.79
C LEU A 246 -12.43 -5.65 -15.67
N VAL A 247 -11.29 -6.12 -16.15
CA VAL A 247 -10.05 -5.33 -16.25
C VAL A 247 -10.30 -4.08 -17.09
N TYR A 248 -10.85 -4.24 -18.30
CA TYR A 248 -11.16 -3.13 -19.20
C TYR A 248 -12.11 -2.12 -18.57
N ARG A 249 -13.18 -2.56 -17.89
CA ARG A 249 -14.11 -1.67 -17.21
C ARG A 249 -13.42 -0.82 -16.14
N GLN A 250 -12.45 -1.39 -15.42
CA GLN A 250 -11.73 -0.66 -14.39
C GLN A 250 -10.69 0.27 -14.98
N THR A 251 -9.84 -0.21 -15.88
CA THR A 251 -8.64 0.48 -16.35
C THR A 251 -8.84 1.27 -17.65
N GLY A 252 -9.81 0.88 -18.47
CA GLY A 252 -9.99 1.35 -19.85
C GLY A 252 -9.05 0.69 -20.86
N LEU A 253 -8.26 -0.32 -20.44
CA LEU A 253 -7.25 -0.96 -21.27
C LEU A 253 -7.60 -2.41 -21.55
N HIS A 254 -7.45 -2.81 -22.82
CA HIS A 254 -7.45 -4.22 -23.20
C HIS A 254 -6.06 -4.78 -22.94
N ILE A 255 -5.97 -5.75 -22.03
CA ILE A 255 -4.73 -6.43 -21.72
C ILE A 255 -4.84 -7.84 -22.27
N GLU A 256 -4.06 -8.11 -23.30
CA GLU A 256 -3.95 -9.43 -23.90
C GLU A 256 -3.03 -10.32 -23.05
N GLY A 257 -3.51 -11.51 -22.69
CA GLY A 257 -2.75 -12.52 -21.97
C GLY A 257 -2.87 -12.46 -20.43
N PRO A 258 -2.37 -13.51 -19.73
CA PRO A 258 -2.56 -13.71 -18.30
C PRO A 258 -1.54 -12.96 -17.42
N ASP A 259 -0.99 -11.83 -17.90
CA ASP A 259 0.06 -11.12 -17.15
C ASP A 259 -0.53 -10.25 -16.02
N ALA A 260 -0.34 -10.72 -14.79
CA ALA A 260 -0.82 -10.03 -13.60
C ALA A 260 -0.05 -8.74 -13.28
N ALA A 261 1.21 -8.62 -13.72
CA ALA A 261 1.99 -7.40 -13.51
C ALA A 261 1.43 -6.25 -14.37
N ARG A 262 1.15 -6.51 -15.65
CA ARG A 262 0.52 -5.54 -16.55
C ARG A 262 -0.86 -5.11 -16.06
N VAL A 263 -1.66 -6.03 -15.53
CA VAL A 263 -2.96 -5.71 -14.92
C VAL A 263 -2.81 -4.85 -13.67
N ASP A 264 -1.89 -5.19 -12.75
CA ASP A 264 -1.62 -4.40 -11.55
C ASP A 264 -1.16 -2.97 -11.91
N ASN A 265 -0.21 -2.82 -12.84
CA ASN A 265 0.25 -1.51 -13.29
C ASN A 265 -0.86 -0.69 -13.95
N ALA A 266 -1.72 -1.31 -14.76
CA ALA A 266 -2.88 -0.63 -15.34
C ALA A 266 -3.89 -0.17 -14.28
N LEU A 267 -4.16 -1.00 -13.27
CA LEU A 267 -5.02 -0.64 -12.13
C LEU A 267 -4.42 0.53 -11.33
N GLN A 268 -3.11 0.53 -11.09
CA GLN A 268 -2.42 1.61 -10.37
C GLN A 268 -2.41 2.92 -11.17
N ARG A 269 -2.16 2.87 -12.48
CA ARG A 269 -2.28 4.05 -13.37
C ARG A 269 -3.68 4.63 -13.32
N ARG A 270 -4.70 3.76 -13.38
CA ARG A 270 -6.09 4.20 -13.26
C ARG A 270 -6.38 4.85 -11.91
N LEU A 271 -5.86 4.28 -10.81
CA LEU A 271 -6.01 4.86 -9.48
C LEU A 271 -5.37 6.24 -9.41
N THR A 272 -4.17 6.42 -9.97
CA THR A 272 -3.51 7.74 -10.07
C THR A 272 -4.41 8.77 -10.77
N VAL A 273 -5.08 8.40 -11.87
CA VAL A 273 -6.02 9.28 -12.57
C VAL A 273 -7.24 9.61 -11.70
N LYS A 274 -7.81 8.61 -11.01
CA LYS A 274 -8.95 8.83 -10.09
C LYS A 274 -8.59 9.75 -8.93
N ILE A 275 -7.42 9.57 -8.33
CA ILE A 275 -6.95 10.42 -7.22
C ILE A 275 -6.72 11.87 -7.68
N LYS A 276 -6.15 12.08 -8.88
CA LYS A 276 -6.05 13.43 -9.49
C LYS A 276 -7.43 14.07 -9.71
N LYS A 277 -8.46 13.27 -10.03
CA LYS A 277 -9.85 13.74 -10.12
C LYS A 277 -10.41 14.10 -8.74
N TRP A 278 -10.23 13.24 -7.74
CA TRP A 278 -10.68 13.48 -6.37
C TRP A 278 -10.01 14.70 -5.70
N GLU A 279 -8.77 15.03 -6.06
CA GLU A 279 -8.13 16.31 -5.66
C GLU A 279 -8.94 17.52 -6.12
N ARG A 280 -9.54 17.49 -7.31
CA ARG A 280 -10.35 18.60 -7.82
C ARG A 280 -11.72 18.67 -7.15
N GLU A 281 -12.30 17.52 -6.84
CA GLU A 281 -13.64 17.41 -6.25
C GLU A 281 -13.64 17.66 -4.74
N SER A 282 -12.53 17.35 -4.06
CA SER A 282 -12.33 17.56 -2.63
C SER A 282 -10.92 18.09 -2.41
N PRO A 283 -10.70 19.42 -2.53
CA PRO A 283 -9.36 20.00 -2.48
C PRO A 283 -8.54 19.64 -1.24
N ASP A 284 -9.17 19.58 -0.06
CA ASP A 284 -8.45 19.29 1.19
C ASP A 284 -8.02 17.81 1.28
N THR A 285 -9.00 16.90 1.29
CA THR A 285 -8.78 15.46 1.46
C THR A 285 -8.11 14.87 0.21
N GLY A 286 -8.53 15.28 -0.98
CA GLY A 286 -7.99 14.79 -2.23
C GLY A 286 -6.53 15.20 -2.46
N LEU A 287 -6.12 16.42 -2.07
CA LEU A 287 -4.71 16.85 -2.16
C LEU A 287 -3.81 16.00 -1.25
N ILE A 288 -4.22 15.78 0.00
CA ILE A 288 -3.45 14.96 0.95
C ILE A 288 -3.32 13.52 0.42
N LEU A 289 -4.43 12.92 -0.05
CA LEU A 289 -4.42 11.57 -0.63
C LEU A 289 -3.53 11.50 -1.87
N ASN A 290 -3.62 12.48 -2.77
CA ASN A 290 -2.76 12.53 -3.96
C ASN A 290 -1.29 12.63 -3.61
N TYR A 291 -0.94 13.48 -2.64
CA TYR A 291 0.44 13.61 -2.20
C TYR A 291 0.98 12.30 -1.62
N LEU A 292 0.24 11.68 -0.69
CA LEU A 292 0.60 10.38 -0.10
C LEU A 292 0.78 9.29 -1.16
N TRP A 293 -0.16 9.21 -2.12
CA TRP A 293 -0.12 8.25 -3.22
C TRP A 293 1.11 8.47 -4.12
N ARG A 294 1.39 9.71 -4.50
CA ARG A 294 2.55 10.02 -5.35
C ARG A 294 3.88 9.72 -4.66
N CYS A 295 4.01 9.98 -3.36
CA CYS A 295 5.19 9.56 -2.59
C CYS A 295 5.36 8.04 -2.60
N ALA A 296 4.27 7.27 -2.50
CA ALA A 296 4.32 5.80 -2.58
C ALA A 296 4.71 5.32 -3.98
N MET A 297 4.15 5.90 -5.03
CA MET A 297 4.48 5.56 -6.42
C MET A 297 5.92 5.93 -6.77
N GLU A 298 6.42 7.08 -6.28
CA GLU A 298 7.82 7.46 -6.45
C GLU A 298 8.75 6.42 -5.81
N ALA A 299 8.48 5.99 -4.57
CA ALA A 299 9.27 4.94 -3.93
C ALA A 299 9.21 3.60 -4.68
N LYS A 300 8.02 3.21 -5.18
CA LYS A 300 7.85 2.00 -6.01
C LYS A 300 8.67 2.09 -7.30
N ASN A 301 8.49 3.17 -8.07
CA ASN A 301 9.16 3.36 -9.35
C ASN A 301 10.67 3.38 -9.18
N LEU A 302 11.18 4.12 -8.20
CA LEU A 302 12.63 4.16 -7.91
C LEU A 302 13.17 2.78 -7.51
N SER A 303 12.39 1.97 -6.78
CA SER A 303 12.76 0.59 -6.47
C SER A 303 12.81 -0.29 -7.73
N ILE A 304 11.83 -0.16 -8.64
CA ILE A 304 11.81 -0.88 -9.93
C ILE A 304 13.05 -0.53 -10.76
N ILE A 305 13.34 0.76 -10.93
CA ILE A 305 14.47 1.21 -11.75
C ILE A 305 15.80 0.77 -11.11
N TYR A 306 15.88 0.78 -9.78
CA TYR A 306 17.07 0.31 -9.07
C TYR A 306 17.32 -1.19 -9.25
N HIS A 307 16.27 -2.02 -9.22
CA HIS A 307 16.39 -3.48 -9.35
C HIS A 307 16.44 -3.96 -10.80
N GLY A 308 15.81 -3.24 -11.72
CA GLY A 308 15.75 -3.59 -13.12
C GLY A 308 16.87 -3.00 -13.96
N ARG A 309 18.04 -2.67 -13.38
CA ARG A 309 19.17 -2.07 -14.13
C ARG A 309 19.61 -2.88 -15.35
N GLU A 310 19.46 -4.20 -15.26
CA GLU A 310 19.82 -5.16 -16.31
C GLU A 310 18.65 -5.45 -17.27
N ILE A 311 17.47 -4.90 -16.99
CA ILE A 311 16.28 -5.03 -17.82
C ILE A 311 16.28 -3.93 -18.88
N ASP A 312 15.78 -4.25 -20.07
CA ASP A 312 15.58 -3.29 -21.15
C ASP A 312 14.75 -2.07 -20.69
N ARG A 313 15.17 -0.87 -21.11
CA ARG A 313 14.60 0.40 -20.64
C ARG A 313 13.15 0.59 -21.07
N ASN A 314 12.76 0.07 -22.23
CA ASN A 314 11.37 0.15 -22.66
C ASN A 314 10.50 -0.75 -21.78
N THR A 315 11.00 -1.94 -21.45
CA THR A 315 10.33 -2.87 -20.51
C THR A 315 10.17 -2.24 -19.12
N LEU A 316 11.21 -1.55 -18.60
CA LEU A 316 11.09 -0.80 -17.34
C LEU A 316 10.08 0.35 -17.41
N GLY A 317 10.01 1.05 -18.55
CA GLY A 317 9.04 2.13 -18.77
C GLY A 317 7.59 1.65 -18.67
N GLU A 318 7.32 0.43 -19.13
CA GLU A 318 5.98 -0.19 -19.01
C GLU A 318 5.58 -0.46 -17.55
N GLU A 319 6.56 -0.72 -16.67
CA GLU A 319 6.35 -1.05 -15.26
C GLU A 319 6.16 0.17 -14.33
N ILE A 320 6.55 1.37 -14.78
CA ILE A 320 6.47 2.61 -13.98
C ILE A 320 5.06 3.21 -14.02
N VAL A 321 4.63 3.75 -12.88
CA VAL A 321 3.32 4.39 -12.68
C VAL A 321 3.50 5.88 -12.37
N HIS A 322 3.00 6.79 -13.21
CA HIS A 322 3.14 8.25 -13.02
C HIS A 322 1.90 9.07 -13.45
#